data_AF-A0A7C1VZ48-F1
#
_entry.id   AF-A0A7C1VZ48-F1
#
_cell.length_a   1.000
_cell.length_b   1.000
_cell.length_c   1.000
_cell.angle_alpha   90.00
_cell.angle_beta   90.00
_cell.angle_gamma   90.00
#
_symmetry.space_group_name_H-M   'P 1'
#
loop_
_entity.id
_entity.type
_entity.pdbx_description
1 polymer ?
#
loop_
_entity_poly.entity_id
_entity_poly.type
_entity_poly.pdbx_seq_one_letter_code
_entity_poly.pdbx_strand_id
1 'polypeptide(L)'
;MHCSFDRTGFPYLVLDKLKLAVSLLPITKIQFERYLADVTPQSDLWYDELLKLNPRISPTRVTLANREQLFLTGLLPDEAEAFAHWLGNGYRVPTVTEWRTVYQQLPKLPFNTIAATCLCKKNRPIQVKILLQRLHRQLYSPNTLEFSMMQGGFVEWAQEETNEWLGLGAPRSAFLNNLWNPMVDTVRPIRPDKRHFYFGLRLVKPV
;
A
#
# COMPACT_ATOMS: atom_id res chain seq x y z
N MET A 1 -18.09 8.83 -3.16
CA MET A 1 -16.67 8.62 -2.83
C MET A 1 -16.21 9.79 -2.01
N HIS A 2 -15.51 9.54 -0.92
CA HIS A 2 -14.83 10.55 -0.12
C HIS A 2 -13.51 9.98 0.43
N CYS A 3 -12.64 10.82 0.99
CA CYS A 3 -11.41 10.37 1.65
C CYS A 3 -11.64 10.25 3.17
N SER A 4 -11.26 9.11 3.74
CA SER A 4 -11.05 8.95 5.18
C SER A 4 -9.56 8.83 5.46
N PHE A 5 -9.17 8.74 6.73
CA PHE A 5 -7.76 8.69 7.12
C PHE A 5 -7.58 7.70 8.27
N ASP A 6 -6.47 6.98 8.25
CA ASP A 6 -6.09 6.13 9.37
C ASP A 6 -5.51 6.95 10.55
N ARG A 7 -5.21 6.27 11.66
CA ARG A 7 -4.57 6.87 12.84
C ARG A 7 -3.20 7.50 12.56
N THR A 8 -2.55 7.11 11.47
CA THR A 8 -1.27 7.69 11.04
C THR A 8 -1.42 8.91 10.13
N GLY A 9 -2.64 9.22 9.71
CA GLY A 9 -2.97 10.36 8.86
C GLY A 9 -2.88 10.09 7.35
N PHE A 10 -2.68 8.83 6.96
CA PHE A 10 -2.64 8.41 5.56
C PHE A 10 -4.05 8.21 4.99
N PRO A 11 -4.27 8.57 3.71
CA PRO A 11 -5.59 8.56 3.09
C PRO A 11 -6.09 7.15 2.77
N TYR A 12 -7.38 6.95 2.98
CA TYR A 12 -8.17 5.84 2.48
C TYR A 12 -9.26 6.38 1.54
N LEU A 13 -9.45 5.72 0.40
CA LEU A 13 -10.57 5.97 -0.50
C LEU A 13 -11.79 5.20 -0.03
N VAL A 14 -12.89 5.91 0.24
CA VAL A 14 -14.17 5.30 0.59
C VAL A 14 -14.98 5.07 -0.68
N LEU A 15 -15.18 3.80 -1.01
CA LEU A 15 -15.91 3.33 -2.20
C LEU A 15 -17.33 2.94 -1.78
N ASP A 16 -18.23 3.93 -1.68
CA ASP A 16 -19.57 3.77 -1.10
C ASP A 16 -20.40 2.63 -1.71
N LYS A 17 -20.23 2.38 -3.02
CA LYS A 17 -20.91 1.27 -3.74
C LYS A 17 -20.43 -0.11 -3.29
N LEU A 18 -19.19 -0.21 -2.84
CA LEU A 18 -18.57 -1.46 -2.36
C LEU A 18 -18.66 -1.62 -0.84
N LYS A 19 -19.14 -0.59 -0.12
CA LYS A 19 -19.12 -0.54 1.35
C LYS A 19 -17.73 -0.83 1.92
N LEU A 20 -16.71 -0.33 1.22
CA LEU A 20 -15.30 -0.63 1.48
C LEU A 20 -14.47 0.66 1.45
N ALA A 21 -13.59 0.82 2.43
CA ALA A 21 -12.54 1.80 2.42
C ALA A 21 -11.21 1.10 2.12
N VAL A 22 -10.44 1.60 1.16
CA VAL A 22 -9.16 1.04 0.75
C VAL A 22 -8.05 2.06 0.93
N SER A 23 -6.90 1.64 1.46
CA SER A 23 -5.74 2.53 1.58
C SER A 23 -5.39 3.05 0.19
N LEU A 24 -5.22 4.37 0.05
CA LEU A 24 -4.94 4.98 -1.24
C LEU A 24 -3.57 4.56 -1.77
N LEU A 25 -2.59 4.44 -0.88
CA LEU A 25 -1.24 4.00 -1.22
C LEU A 25 -0.97 2.63 -0.58
N PRO A 26 0.05 1.89 -1.05
CA PRO A 26 0.63 0.81 -0.26
C PRO A 26 1.10 1.36 1.08
N ILE A 27 1.14 0.50 2.10
CA ILE A 27 1.60 0.87 3.44
C ILE A 27 3.04 1.40 3.35
N THR A 28 3.25 2.60 3.88
CA THR A 28 4.56 3.25 3.85
C THR A 28 5.42 2.84 5.04
N LYS A 29 6.75 2.98 4.88
CA LYS A 29 7.68 2.82 6.00
C LYS A 29 7.36 3.76 7.16
N ILE A 30 6.90 4.99 6.87
CA ILE A 30 6.46 5.96 7.88
C ILE A 30 5.24 5.46 8.68
N GLN A 31 4.26 4.82 8.03
CA GLN A 31 3.11 4.22 8.73
C GLN A 31 3.58 3.10 9.67
N PHE A 32 4.47 2.25 9.16
CA PHE A 32 4.94 1.10 9.89
C PHE A 32 5.88 1.46 11.04
N GLU A 33 6.71 2.49 10.89
CA GLU A 33 7.56 2.99 11.97
C GLU A 33 6.75 3.54 13.16
N ARG A 34 5.53 4.04 12.91
CA ARG A 34 4.61 4.40 14.01
C ARG A 34 4.03 3.17 14.69
N TYR A 35 3.75 2.11 13.94
CA TYR A 35 3.37 0.83 14.52
C TYR A 35 4.48 0.33 15.45
N LEU A 36 5.73 0.30 14.98
CA LEU A 36 6.89 -0.12 15.76
C LEU A 36 7.17 0.77 16.99
N ALA A 37 6.78 2.04 16.95
CA ALA A 37 6.90 2.93 18.11
C ALA A 37 5.82 2.68 19.17
N ASP A 38 4.64 2.18 18.76
CA ASP A 38 3.49 1.94 19.62
C ASP A 38 3.49 0.51 20.22
N VAL A 39 4.07 -0.46 19.52
CA VAL A 39 4.20 -1.84 20.01
C VAL A 39 5.61 -2.10 20.51
N THR A 40 5.77 -2.94 21.52
CA THR A 40 7.11 -3.45 21.88
C THR A 40 7.58 -4.39 20.76
N PRO A 41 8.60 -4.02 19.96
CA PRO A 41 8.98 -4.81 18.81
C PRO A 41 9.56 -6.16 19.23
N GLN A 42 9.45 -7.16 18.34
CA GLN A 42 10.08 -8.47 18.51
C GLN A 42 11.62 -8.38 18.51
N SER A 43 12.21 -7.38 17.84
CA SER A 43 13.58 -6.86 18.03
C SER A 43 13.88 -5.81 16.93
N ASP A 44 14.84 -4.90 17.15
CA ASP A 44 15.31 -3.97 16.11
C ASP A 44 15.93 -4.72 14.90
N LEU A 45 16.56 -5.87 15.15
CA LEU A 45 17.19 -6.72 14.13
C LEU A 45 16.20 -7.17 13.05
N TRP A 46 14.97 -7.46 13.43
CA TRP A 46 13.92 -7.87 12.51
C TRP A 46 13.58 -6.76 11.49
N TYR A 47 13.53 -5.50 11.93
CA TYR A 47 13.23 -4.39 11.02
C TYR A 47 14.41 -4.10 10.09
N ASP A 48 15.63 -4.26 10.59
CA ASP A 48 16.84 -4.16 9.77
C ASP A 48 16.87 -5.18 8.63
N GLU A 49 16.34 -6.40 8.83
CA GLU A 49 16.19 -7.38 7.75
C GLU A 49 15.23 -6.92 6.66
N LEU A 50 14.10 -6.31 7.03
CA LEU A 50 13.18 -5.72 6.06
C LEU A 50 13.83 -4.58 5.27
N LEU A 51 14.61 -3.73 5.96
CA LEU A 51 15.31 -2.62 5.32
C LEU A 51 16.45 -3.06 4.39
N LYS A 52 17.06 -4.24 4.61
CA LYS A 52 18.02 -4.82 3.64
C LYS A 52 17.37 -5.14 2.30
N LEU A 53 16.09 -5.53 2.29
CA LEU A 53 15.36 -5.87 1.06
C LEU A 53 14.96 -4.63 0.27
N ASN A 54 14.52 -3.59 0.97
CA ASN A 54 14.07 -2.34 0.35
C ASN A 54 14.48 -1.16 1.24
N PRO A 55 15.68 -0.59 1.02
CA PRO A 55 16.26 0.43 1.89
C PRO A 55 15.37 1.65 2.10
N ARG A 56 15.56 2.31 3.24
CA ARG A 56 14.84 3.55 3.57
C ARG A 56 15.29 4.68 2.63
N ILE A 57 14.33 5.45 2.13
CA ILE A 57 14.58 6.74 1.49
C ILE A 57 13.85 7.87 2.21
N SER A 58 14.46 9.03 2.28
CA SER A 58 13.76 10.23 2.73
C SER A 58 12.70 10.65 1.71
N PRO A 59 11.46 11.00 2.13
CA PRO A 59 10.44 11.52 1.22
C PRO A 59 10.88 12.73 0.39
N THR A 60 11.85 13.50 0.86
CA THR A 60 12.37 14.67 0.13
C THR A 60 13.34 14.31 -1.00
N ARG A 61 13.90 13.08 -0.99
CA ARG A 61 14.90 12.59 -1.95
C ARG A 61 14.36 11.54 -2.91
N VAL A 62 13.08 11.21 -2.81
CA VAL A 62 12.43 10.26 -3.71
C VAL A 62 12.44 10.77 -5.15
N THR A 63 12.53 9.86 -6.09
CA THR A 63 12.49 10.04 -7.55
C THR A 63 11.62 8.94 -8.16
N LEU A 64 11.27 9.04 -9.44
CA LEU A 64 10.56 7.96 -10.13
C LEU A 64 11.33 6.63 -10.11
N ALA A 65 12.67 6.68 -10.11
CA ALA A 65 13.51 5.49 -10.16
C ALA A 65 13.52 4.71 -8.84
N ASN A 66 13.23 5.35 -7.71
CA ASN A 66 13.35 4.76 -6.37
C ASN A 66 12.12 4.98 -5.48
N ARG A 67 10.96 5.32 -6.05
CA ARG A 67 9.71 5.57 -5.32
C ARG A 67 9.25 4.40 -4.45
N GLU A 68 9.61 3.18 -4.84
CA GLU A 68 9.29 1.96 -4.12
C GLU A 68 9.93 1.92 -2.73
N GLN A 69 11.04 2.65 -2.53
CA GLN A 69 11.73 2.76 -1.23
C GLN A 69 10.93 3.53 -0.17
N LEU A 70 9.85 4.22 -0.54
CA LEU A 70 8.93 4.83 0.43
C LEU A 70 8.02 3.81 1.11
N PHE A 71 7.77 2.69 0.44
CA PHE A 71 6.78 1.72 0.84
C PHE A 71 7.42 0.56 1.59
N LEU A 72 6.64 -0.05 2.44
CA LEU A 72 7.04 -1.25 3.15
C LEU A 72 6.82 -2.46 2.25
N THR A 73 7.82 -3.35 2.23
CA THR A 73 7.81 -4.58 1.45
C THR A 73 8.47 -5.70 2.23
N GLY A 74 8.20 -6.95 1.88
CA GLY A 74 8.80 -8.12 2.52
C GLY A 74 8.18 -8.49 3.86
N LEU A 75 7.01 -7.93 4.19
CA LEU A 75 6.21 -8.41 5.31
C LEU A 75 5.71 -9.82 5.06
N LEU A 76 5.73 -10.64 6.10
CA LEU A 76 5.05 -11.93 6.14
C LEU A 76 3.54 -11.73 6.44
N PRO A 77 2.68 -12.69 6.07
CA PRO A 77 1.25 -12.69 6.38
C PRO A 77 0.90 -12.27 7.81
N ASP A 78 1.44 -12.96 8.81
CA ASP A 78 1.13 -12.70 10.23
C ASP A 78 1.53 -11.28 10.69
N GLU A 79 2.59 -10.72 10.09
CA GLU A 79 3.06 -9.36 10.37
C GLU A 79 2.14 -8.32 9.74
N ALA A 80 1.63 -8.60 8.54
CA ALA A 80 0.63 -7.78 7.87
C ALA A 80 -0.69 -7.77 8.65
N GLU A 81 -1.11 -8.92 9.19
CA GLU A 81 -2.27 -9.02 10.08
C GLU A 81 -2.05 -8.26 11.38
N ALA A 82 -0.91 -8.43 12.05
CA ALA A 82 -0.59 -7.72 13.28
C ALA A 82 -0.63 -6.19 13.09
N PHE A 83 -0.08 -5.70 11.96
CA PHE A 83 -0.15 -4.29 11.59
C PHE A 83 -1.58 -3.82 11.32
N ALA A 84 -2.39 -4.64 10.61
CA ALA A 84 -3.79 -4.32 10.35
C ALA A 84 -4.60 -4.19 11.65
N HIS A 85 -4.44 -5.14 12.58
CA HIS A 85 -5.11 -5.09 13.89
C HIS A 85 -4.70 -3.85 14.70
N TRP A 86 -3.44 -3.43 14.66
CA TRP A 86 -2.99 -2.21 15.35
C TRP A 86 -3.62 -0.92 14.78
N LEU A 87 -3.89 -0.88 13.47
CA LEU A 87 -4.59 0.27 12.87
C LEU A 87 -6.03 0.42 13.38
N GLY A 88 -6.66 -0.69 13.80
CA GLY A 88 -7.94 -0.71 14.49
C GLY A 88 -8.86 -1.84 14.02
N ASN A 89 -10.07 -1.85 14.55
CA ASN A 89 -11.06 -2.87 14.21
C ASN A 89 -11.47 -2.81 12.73
N GLY A 90 -11.55 -4.00 12.11
CA GLY A 90 -12.02 -4.17 10.74
C GLY A 90 -10.98 -3.91 9.64
N TYR A 91 -9.77 -3.44 9.98
CA TYR A 91 -8.68 -3.38 9.02
C TYR A 91 -8.17 -4.79 8.72
N ARG A 92 -7.98 -5.08 7.44
CA ARG A 92 -7.43 -6.36 6.95
C ARG A 92 -6.83 -6.19 5.57
N VAL A 93 -6.14 -7.22 5.10
CA VAL A 93 -5.79 -7.34 3.68
C VAL A 93 -7.06 -7.51 2.83
N PRO A 94 -7.07 -7.03 1.58
CA PRO A 94 -8.19 -7.27 0.69
C PRO A 94 -8.28 -8.75 0.31
N THR A 95 -9.50 -9.20 0.03
CA THR A 95 -9.69 -10.43 -0.74
C THR A 95 -9.25 -10.23 -2.19
N VAL A 96 -9.00 -11.32 -2.93
CA VAL A 96 -8.72 -11.26 -4.37
C VAL A 96 -9.81 -10.49 -5.13
N THR A 97 -11.07 -10.79 -4.84
CA THR A 97 -12.23 -10.15 -5.45
C THR A 97 -12.27 -8.67 -5.16
N GLU A 98 -12.06 -8.25 -3.91
CA GLU A 98 -12.02 -6.84 -3.53
C GLU A 98 -10.85 -6.11 -4.19
N TRP A 99 -9.64 -6.70 -4.18
CA TRP A 99 -8.47 -6.09 -4.79
C TRP A 99 -8.70 -5.82 -6.28
N ARG A 100 -9.18 -6.83 -7.03
CA ARG A 100 -9.50 -6.70 -8.46
C ARG A 100 -10.62 -5.70 -8.71
N THR A 101 -11.64 -5.69 -7.86
CA THR A 101 -12.73 -4.73 -7.95
C THR A 101 -12.21 -3.30 -7.77
N VAL A 102 -11.37 -3.05 -6.75
CA VAL A 102 -10.73 -1.75 -6.54
C VAL A 102 -9.89 -1.37 -7.77
N TYR A 103 -9.03 -2.29 -8.25
CA TYR A 103 -8.19 -2.08 -9.43
C TYR A 103 -8.99 -1.61 -10.66
N GLN A 104 -10.16 -2.22 -10.92
CA GLN A 104 -11.04 -1.84 -12.02
C GLN A 104 -11.78 -0.51 -11.80
N GLN A 105 -12.00 -0.10 -10.54
CA GLN A 105 -12.73 1.13 -10.22
C GLN A 105 -11.82 2.35 -10.24
N LEU A 106 -10.56 2.24 -9.79
CA LEU A 106 -9.67 3.40 -9.66
C LEU A 106 -9.52 4.22 -10.95
N PRO A 107 -9.33 3.64 -12.16
CA PRO A 107 -9.23 4.42 -13.40
C PRO A 107 -10.46 5.29 -13.69
N LYS A 108 -11.62 4.94 -13.13
CA LYS A 108 -12.90 5.64 -13.33
C LYS A 108 -13.08 6.81 -12.36
N LEU A 109 -12.24 6.92 -11.34
CA LEU A 109 -12.35 7.96 -10.33
C LEU A 109 -11.58 9.22 -10.77
N PRO A 110 -12.19 10.42 -10.65
CA PRO A 110 -11.55 11.66 -11.05
C PRO A 110 -10.35 11.96 -10.15
N PHE A 111 -9.14 11.88 -10.73
CA PHE A 111 -7.89 12.08 -9.99
C PHE A 111 -7.85 13.43 -9.28
N ASN A 112 -8.27 14.53 -9.93
CA ASN A 112 -8.27 15.87 -9.34
C ASN A 112 -9.14 15.94 -8.08
N THR A 113 -10.28 15.24 -8.04
CA THR A 113 -11.15 15.19 -6.86
C THR A 113 -10.46 14.42 -5.72
N ILE A 114 -9.78 13.31 -6.03
CA ILE A 114 -9.03 12.55 -5.04
C ILE A 114 -7.84 13.37 -4.52
N ALA A 115 -7.07 14.00 -5.41
CA ALA A 115 -5.98 14.88 -5.05
C ALA A 115 -6.48 16.01 -4.13
N ALA A 116 -7.57 16.70 -4.49
CA ALA A 116 -8.12 17.77 -3.67
C ALA A 116 -8.59 17.28 -2.28
N THR A 117 -9.25 16.14 -2.20
CA THR A 117 -9.83 15.64 -0.94
C THR A 117 -8.79 14.95 -0.05
N CYS A 118 -7.91 14.14 -0.64
CA CYS A 118 -6.89 13.39 0.09
C CYS A 118 -5.62 14.20 0.34
N LEU A 119 -5.26 15.24 -0.43
CA LEU A 119 -4.04 16.03 -0.18
C LEU A 119 -4.26 17.24 0.73
N CYS A 120 -5.47 17.80 0.77
CA CYS A 120 -5.75 19.08 1.44
C CYS A 120 -6.25 18.97 2.89
N LYS A 121 -6.14 17.79 3.53
CA LYS A 121 -6.53 17.63 4.95
C LYS A 121 -5.74 18.60 5.84
N LYS A 122 -6.46 19.44 6.59
CA LYS A 122 -5.88 20.30 7.64
C LYS A 122 -5.33 19.43 8.78
N ASN A 123 -4.21 19.82 9.38
CA ASN A 123 -3.56 19.15 10.53
C ASN A 123 -3.02 17.73 10.28
N ARG A 124 -2.58 17.42 9.05
CA ARG A 124 -1.86 16.18 8.76
C ARG A 124 -0.41 16.24 9.29
N PRO A 125 0.16 15.14 9.81
CA PRO A 125 1.58 15.08 10.14
C PRO A 125 2.46 15.46 8.94
N ILE A 126 3.47 16.30 9.19
CA ILE A 126 4.26 16.95 8.13
C ILE A 126 4.91 15.96 7.16
N GLN A 127 5.41 14.83 7.66
CA GLN A 127 6.05 13.79 6.85
C GLN A 127 5.10 13.19 5.82
N VAL A 128 3.85 12.92 6.21
CA VAL A 128 2.80 12.38 5.33
C VAL A 128 2.42 13.39 4.26
N LYS A 129 2.34 14.68 4.63
CA LYS A 129 2.10 15.77 3.69
C LYS A 129 3.20 15.85 2.63
N ILE A 130 4.47 15.83 3.05
CA ILE A 130 5.62 15.89 2.14
C ILE A 130 5.63 14.69 1.19
N LEU A 131 5.43 13.47 1.70
CA LEU A 131 5.40 12.26 0.89
C LEU A 131 4.33 12.33 -0.21
N LEU A 132 3.10 12.65 0.16
CA LEU A 132 1.99 12.71 -0.78
C LEU A 132 2.19 13.80 -1.85
N GLN A 133 2.69 14.97 -1.45
CA GLN A 133 3.01 16.05 -2.40
C GLN A 133 4.14 15.66 -3.36
N ARG A 134 5.15 14.93 -2.89
CA ARG A 134 6.26 14.46 -3.73
C ARG A 134 5.81 13.42 -4.74
N LEU A 135 5.03 12.43 -4.32
CA LEU A 135 4.43 11.45 -5.22
C LEU A 135 3.54 12.13 -6.27
N HIS A 136 2.68 13.05 -5.84
CA HIS A 136 1.79 13.79 -6.75
C HIS A 136 2.55 14.58 -7.82
N ARG A 137 3.68 15.20 -7.48
CA ARG A 137 4.49 15.97 -8.44
C ARG A 137 5.27 15.10 -9.42
N GLN A 138 5.58 13.87 -9.05
CA GLN A 138 6.42 12.98 -9.88
C GLN A 138 5.64 12.25 -10.95
N LEU A 139 4.38 11.97 -10.68
CA LEU A 139 3.50 11.32 -11.62
C LEU A 139 2.96 12.41 -12.57
N TYR A 140 3.38 12.37 -13.83
CA TYR A 140 3.20 13.48 -14.78
C TYR A 140 1.76 13.61 -15.33
N SER A 141 0.90 12.60 -15.12
CA SER A 141 -0.56 12.70 -15.31
C SER A 141 -1.24 11.43 -14.75
N PRO A 142 -1.24 11.19 -13.43
CA PRO A 142 -1.71 9.92 -12.92
C PRO A 142 -3.23 9.91 -13.00
N ASN A 143 -3.76 8.92 -13.70
CA ASN A 143 -5.05 8.40 -13.28
C ASN A 143 -4.92 7.90 -11.83
N THR A 144 -6.04 7.78 -11.13
CA THR A 144 -6.04 7.34 -9.72
C THR A 144 -5.38 5.98 -9.53
N LEU A 145 -5.43 5.09 -10.53
CA LEU A 145 -4.83 3.76 -10.45
C LEU A 145 -3.30 3.84 -10.35
N GLU A 146 -2.65 4.66 -11.18
CA GLU A 146 -1.20 4.89 -11.10
C GLU A 146 -0.81 5.64 -9.82
N PHE A 147 -1.58 6.66 -9.43
CA PHE A 147 -1.30 7.38 -8.18
C PHE A 147 -1.37 6.45 -6.96
N SER A 148 -2.33 5.52 -6.97
CA SER A 148 -2.47 4.55 -5.90
C SER A 148 -1.35 3.52 -5.83
N MET A 149 -0.48 3.46 -6.84
CA MET A 149 0.55 2.43 -7.04
C MET A 149 0.01 1.00 -7.22
N MET A 150 -1.29 0.81 -7.43
CA MET A 150 -1.82 -0.50 -7.85
C MET A 150 -1.38 -0.86 -9.28
N GLN A 151 -1.10 0.15 -10.11
CA GLN A 151 -0.37 0.00 -11.37
C GLN A 151 1.02 0.64 -11.27
N GLY A 152 2.05 -0.10 -11.68
CA GLY A 152 3.44 0.32 -11.64
C GLY A 152 4.08 0.29 -10.25
N GLY A 153 3.43 -0.32 -9.25
CA GLY A 153 3.93 -0.46 -7.88
C GLY A 153 4.43 -1.86 -7.55
N PHE A 154 3.72 -2.56 -6.65
CA PHE A 154 4.15 -3.82 -6.05
C PHE A 154 3.24 -4.98 -6.44
N VAL A 155 3.67 -6.19 -6.08
CA VAL A 155 2.72 -7.26 -5.76
C VAL A 155 2.23 -7.00 -4.35
N GLU A 156 0.94 -7.01 -4.11
CA GLU A 156 0.35 -6.77 -2.80
C GLU A 156 -0.30 -8.05 -2.29
N TRP A 157 -0.14 -8.31 -0.99
CA TRP A 157 -0.84 -9.41 -0.34
C TRP A 157 -2.36 -9.27 -0.44
N ALA A 158 -3.00 -10.38 -0.79
CA ALA A 158 -4.45 -10.57 -0.79
C ALA A 158 -4.79 -11.98 -0.29
N GLN A 159 -6.02 -12.17 0.16
CA GLN A 159 -6.54 -13.45 0.61
C GLN A 159 -7.57 -14.03 -0.37
N GLU A 160 -7.51 -15.34 -0.61
CA GLU A 160 -8.60 -16.09 -1.23
C GLU A 160 -9.70 -16.41 -0.20
N GLU A 161 -10.87 -16.84 -0.68
CA GLU A 161 -12.00 -17.26 0.17
C GLU A 161 -11.64 -18.48 1.06
N THR A 162 -10.63 -19.25 0.66
CA THR A 162 -10.05 -20.37 1.39
C THR A 162 -9.09 -19.94 2.51
N ASN A 163 -8.91 -18.63 2.74
CA ASN A 163 -7.90 -18.01 3.60
C ASN A 163 -6.44 -18.24 3.14
N GLU A 164 -6.24 -18.67 1.90
CA GLU A 164 -4.90 -18.75 1.33
C GLU A 164 -4.35 -17.36 0.98
N TRP A 165 -3.07 -17.14 1.30
CA TRP A 165 -2.35 -15.91 1.00
C TRP A 165 -1.71 -15.97 -0.38
N LEU A 166 -1.94 -14.92 -1.17
CA LEU A 166 -1.31 -14.75 -2.47
C LEU A 166 -1.06 -13.28 -2.80
N GLY A 167 -0.40 -13.05 -3.92
CA GLY A 167 -0.06 -11.73 -4.42
C GLY A 167 -0.84 -11.32 -5.67
N LEU A 168 -1.21 -10.05 -5.73
CA LEU A 168 -1.76 -9.40 -6.92
C LEU A 168 -1.02 -8.10 -7.21
N GLY A 169 -0.71 -7.81 -8.47
CA GLY A 169 -0.11 -6.54 -8.81
C GLY A 169 0.38 -6.44 -10.24
N ALA A 170 0.65 -5.22 -10.65
CA ALA A 170 1.26 -4.89 -11.94
C ALA A 170 2.50 -4.01 -11.72
N PRO A 171 3.59 -4.56 -11.15
CA PRO A 171 4.81 -3.79 -10.90
C PRO A 171 5.42 -3.29 -12.22
N ARG A 172 6.15 -2.16 -12.16
CA ARG A 172 6.90 -1.69 -13.32
C ARG A 172 8.12 -2.58 -13.58
N SER A 173 8.49 -2.75 -14.85
CA SER A 173 9.61 -3.61 -15.26
C SER A 173 10.94 -3.26 -14.58
N ALA A 174 11.18 -1.96 -14.34
CA ALA A 174 12.38 -1.49 -13.65
C ALA A 174 12.46 -1.88 -12.16
N PHE A 175 11.34 -2.25 -11.54
CA PHE A 175 11.29 -2.75 -10.16
C PHE A 175 11.26 -4.28 -10.11
N LEU A 176 10.42 -4.89 -10.94
CA LEU A 176 10.35 -6.34 -11.08
C LEU A 176 10.04 -6.69 -12.53
N ASN A 177 10.96 -7.39 -13.19
CA ASN A 177 10.86 -7.71 -14.60
C ASN A 177 9.94 -8.92 -14.83
N ASN A 178 8.64 -8.72 -14.67
CA ASN A 178 7.61 -9.71 -14.95
C ASN A 178 6.41 -9.04 -15.64
N LEU A 179 5.72 -9.80 -16.49
CA LEU A 179 4.47 -9.40 -17.12
C LEU A 179 3.34 -10.19 -16.46
N TRP A 180 2.77 -9.62 -15.39
CA TRP A 180 1.58 -10.16 -14.75
C TRP A 180 0.36 -9.32 -15.10
N ASN A 181 -0.71 -10.00 -15.49
CA ASN A 181 -2.02 -9.41 -15.60
C ASN A 181 -2.77 -9.65 -14.27
N PRO A 182 -2.89 -8.66 -13.37
CA PRO A 182 -3.48 -8.88 -12.06
C PRO A 182 -4.99 -9.21 -12.11
N MET A 183 -5.63 -9.10 -13.27
CA MET A 183 -7.00 -9.53 -13.49
C MET A 183 -7.14 -11.03 -13.73
N VAL A 184 -6.06 -11.71 -14.10
CA VAL A 184 -6.03 -13.14 -14.44
C VAL A 184 -5.09 -13.87 -13.50
N ASP A 185 -3.87 -13.37 -13.40
CA ASP A 185 -2.78 -14.02 -12.68
C ASP A 185 -2.89 -13.80 -11.17
N THR A 186 -2.31 -14.75 -10.43
CA THR A 186 -2.00 -14.63 -9.01
C THR A 186 -0.54 -15.02 -8.80
N VAL A 187 0.10 -14.40 -7.82
CA VAL A 187 1.51 -14.66 -7.48
C VAL A 187 1.57 -15.41 -6.17
N ARG A 188 1.95 -16.69 -6.22
CA ARG A 188 2.13 -17.51 -5.01
C ARG A 188 3.62 -17.64 -4.70
N PRO A 189 4.11 -17.18 -3.54
CA PRO A 189 5.50 -17.37 -3.19
C PRO A 189 5.76 -18.86 -2.94
N ILE A 190 6.82 -19.40 -3.55
CA ILE A 190 7.24 -20.80 -3.36
C ILE A 190 7.51 -21.10 -1.87
N ARG A 191 7.99 -20.09 -1.15
CA ARG A 191 8.26 -20.13 0.29
C ARG A 191 7.52 -18.97 0.97
N PRO A 192 6.32 -19.20 1.52
CA PRO A 192 5.53 -18.15 2.17
C PRO A 192 6.13 -17.68 3.50
N ASP A 193 7.02 -18.48 4.10
CA ASP A 193 7.81 -18.15 5.29
C ASP A 193 9.02 -17.24 5.00
N LYS A 194 9.30 -16.97 3.71
CA LYS A 194 10.41 -16.12 3.29
C LYS A 194 9.92 -14.75 2.85
N ARG A 195 10.68 -13.73 3.25
CA ARG A 195 10.47 -12.35 2.84
C ARG A 195 10.82 -12.17 1.37
N HIS A 196 9.91 -11.57 0.61
CA HIS A 196 10.11 -11.23 -0.80
C HIS A 196 10.08 -9.71 -0.96
N PHE A 197 11.16 -9.12 -1.50
CA PHE A 197 11.31 -7.66 -1.58
C PHE A 197 10.21 -6.94 -2.39
N TYR A 198 9.49 -7.69 -3.23
CA TYR A 198 8.46 -7.15 -4.13
C TYR A 198 7.03 -7.28 -3.59
N PHE A 199 6.83 -7.97 -2.46
CA PHE A 199 5.54 -8.05 -1.78
C PHE A 199 5.33 -6.84 -0.88
N GLY A 200 4.46 -5.93 -1.29
CA GLY A 200 3.94 -4.82 -0.49
C GLY A 200 2.64 -5.17 0.22
N LEU A 201 2.08 -4.17 0.89
CA LEU A 201 0.85 -4.31 1.65
C LEU A 201 -0.13 -3.19 1.30
N ARG A 202 -1.39 -3.55 1.10
CA ARG A 202 -2.51 -2.61 1.08
C ARG A 202 -3.59 -3.15 2.00
N LEU A 203 -4.26 -2.24 2.69
CA LEU A 203 -5.31 -2.60 3.62
C LEU A 203 -6.66 -2.05 3.17
N VAL A 204 -7.69 -2.76 3.58
CA VAL A 204 -9.09 -2.37 3.44
C VAL A 204 -9.79 -2.45 4.80
N LYS A 205 -10.93 -1.79 4.90
CA LYS A 205 -11.88 -1.98 6.00
C LYS A 205 -13.32 -1.75 5.54
N PRO A 206 -14.31 -2.40 6.16
CA PRO A 206 -15.73 -2.08 5.94
C PRO A 206 -16.04 -0.61 6.29
N VAL A 207 -17.08 -0.06 5.66
CA VAL A 207 -17.58 1.33 5.84
C VAL A 207 -18.91 1.32 6.55
#